data_AF-A0A7V2HY51-F1
#
_entry.id   AF-A0A7V2HY51-F1
#
_cell.length_a   1.000
_cell.length_b   1.000
_cell.length_c   1.000
_cell.angle_alpha   90.00
_cell.angle_beta   90.00
_cell.angle_gamma   90.00
#
_symmetry.space_group_name_H-M   'P 1'
#
loop_
_entity.id
_entity.type
_entity.pdbx_description
1 polymer ?
#
loop_
_entity_poly.entity_id
_entity_poly.type
_entity_poly.pdbx_seq_one_letter_code
_entity_poly.pdbx_strand_id
1 'polypeptide(L)'
;MSIDIRKELIRLLKEDESFRYEVLGLLGIRGVMDELRKLRRDFNRLIRLSERRWKENMKLWEENNRRWEENARLWQENFKRWEENEKRWRENDKRWEENNKRWEENARLWEENFKRWQENDKKWELNAKLWEENFKRWEENNKRWQENDKRWEENNKRWEENNRRWEENARLWQENFKRWEENEKRWEENEKRWEENFKRWENADKTFKWLINALTDIRDALGGGFEYYSGRVIKLLMKERGIDCDIRVNVTLPVDGYKEVDIFCLDPLIVGEVTVALRSIEEAKNQLEKLNITAKAAEKFTNKKLYLKVLSVEFANEEVANYLKEKSKDEGIYLILGREQY
;
A
#
# COMPACT_ATOMS: atom_id res chain seq x y z
N MET A 1 -69.87 -2.33 17.83
CA MET A 1 -69.46 -2.96 16.55
C MET A 1 -68.01 -2.64 16.14
N SER A 2 -67.52 -1.40 16.28
CA SER A 2 -66.15 -1.00 15.89
C SER A 2 -65.00 -1.67 16.69
N ILE A 3 -65.20 -1.95 17.98
CA ILE A 3 -64.16 -2.57 18.85
C ILE A 3 -63.83 -4.01 18.43
N ASP A 4 -64.80 -4.72 17.84
CA ASP A 4 -64.69 -6.15 17.55
C ASP A 4 -63.87 -6.41 16.27
N ILE A 5 -64.14 -5.63 15.21
CA ILE A 5 -63.41 -5.72 13.94
C ILE A 5 -61.94 -5.38 14.11
N ARG A 6 -61.60 -4.36 14.92
CA ARG A 6 -60.19 -4.00 15.16
C ARG A 6 -59.41 -5.13 15.82
N LYS A 7 -59.98 -5.79 16.84
CA LYS A 7 -59.33 -6.91 17.54
C LYS A 7 -59.14 -8.08 16.61
N GLU A 8 -60.17 -8.39 15.81
CA GLU A 8 -60.12 -9.49 14.85
C GLU A 8 -59.10 -9.25 13.73
N LEU A 9 -59.02 -8.02 13.21
CA LEU A 9 -58.03 -7.65 12.20
C LEU A 9 -56.59 -7.78 12.72
N ILE A 10 -56.33 -7.37 13.98
CA ILE A 10 -55.01 -7.53 14.61
C ILE A 10 -54.70 -9.02 14.85
N ARG A 11 -55.69 -9.83 15.27
CA ARG A 11 -55.53 -11.27 15.45
C ARG A 11 -55.13 -11.95 14.14
N LEU A 12 -55.87 -11.69 13.06
CA LEU A 12 -55.58 -12.23 11.73
C LEU A 12 -54.21 -11.77 11.22
N LEU A 13 -53.82 -10.52 11.42
CA LEU A 13 -52.47 -10.04 11.09
C LEU A 13 -51.36 -10.77 11.87
N LYS A 14 -51.64 -11.33 13.06
CA LYS A 14 -50.66 -12.06 13.88
C LYS A 14 -50.64 -13.56 13.62
N GLU A 15 -51.79 -14.16 13.36
CA GLU A 15 -51.98 -15.62 13.30
C GLU A 15 -52.07 -16.13 11.86
N ASP A 16 -52.64 -15.37 10.93
CA ASP A 16 -52.81 -15.75 9.54
C ASP A 16 -51.72 -15.09 8.68
N GLU A 17 -50.77 -15.91 8.22
CA GLU A 17 -49.67 -15.49 7.37
C GLU A 17 -50.16 -15.05 5.98
N SER A 18 -51.14 -15.76 5.41
CA SER A 18 -51.67 -15.46 4.07
C SER A 18 -52.39 -14.11 4.06
N PHE A 19 -53.27 -13.89 5.05
CA PHE A 19 -53.98 -12.62 5.22
C PHE A 19 -53.01 -11.45 5.44
N ARG A 20 -51.99 -11.66 6.27
CA ARG A 20 -50.93 -10.66 6.48
C ARG A 20 -50.19 -10.31 5.19
N TYR A 21 -49.85 -11.30 4.38
CA TYR A 21 -49.22 -11.05 3.08
C TYR A 21 -50.14 -10.31 2.13
N GLU A 22 -51.43 -10.63 2.08
CA GLU A 22 -52.43 -9.88 1.30
C GLU A 22 -52.52 -8.42 1.73
N VAL A 23 -52.62 -8.15 3.04
CA VAL A 23 -52.64 -6.78 3.57
C VAL A 23 -51.35 -6.04 3.22
N LEU A 24 -50.18 -6.67 3.34
CA LEU A 24 -48.90 -6.09 2.90
C LEU A 24 -48.87 -5.80 1.39
N GLY A 25 -49.57 -6.61 0.58
CA GLY A 25 -49.74 -6.38 -0.85
C GLY A 25 -50.63 -5.17 -1.15
N LEU A 26 -51.78 -5.08 -0.48
CA LEU A 26 -52.74 -3.97 -0.63
C LEU A 26 -52.16 -2.62 -0.19
N LEU A 27 -51.28 -2.63 0.82
CA LEU A 27 -50.57 -1.44 1.31
C LEU A 27 -49.33 -1.08 0.47
N GLY A 28 -49.02 -1.82 -0.60
CA GLY A 28 -47.85 -1.59 -1.45
C GLY A 28 -46.50 -1.99 -0.84
N ILE A 29 -46.49 -2.48 0.41
CA ILE A 29 -45.28 -2.85 1.17
C ILE A 29 -44.57 -4.05 0.52
N ARG A 30 -45.30 -4.92 -0.17
CA ARG A 30 -44.72 -6.04 -0.93
C ARG A 30 -43.73 -5.56 -1.99
N GLY A 31 -44.06 -4.48 -2.72
CA GLY A 31 -43.16 -3.88 -3.72
C GLY A 31 -41.89 -3.32 -3.09
N VAL A 32 -42.03 -2.60 -1.97
CA VAL A 32 -40.91 -2.05 -1.20
C VAL A 32 -39.97 -3.17 -0.71
N MET A 33 -40.53 -4.28 -0.20
CA MET A 33 -39.74 -5.42 0.27
C MET A 33 -38.96 -6.12 -0.85
N ASP A 34 -39.54 -6.21 -2.05
CA ASP A 34 -38.86 -6.79 -3.21
C ASP A 34 -37.72 -5.89 -3.72
N GLU A 35 -37.93 -4.57 -3.71
CA GLU A 35 -36.87 -3.59 -3.99
C GLU A 35 -35.73 -3.67 -2.96
N LEU A 36 -36.04 -3.76 -1.66
CA LEU A 36 -35.03 -3.93 -0.61
C LEU A 36 -34.23 -5.24 -0.76
N ARG A 37 -34.90 -6.34 -1.14
CA ARG A 37 -34.21 -7.61 -1.44
C ARG A 37 -33.33 -7.51 -2.68
N LYS A 38 -33.75 -6.77 -3.70
CA LYS A 38 -32.96 -6.51 -4.91
C LYS A 38 -31.73 -5.65 -4.57
N LEU A 39 -31.94 -4.56 -3.83
CA LEU A 39 -30.88 -3.68 -3.34
C LEU A 39 -29.84 -4.44 -2.52
N ARG A 40 -30.26 -5.30 -1.59
CA ARG A 40 -29.34 -6.14 -0.80
C ARG A 40 -28.50 -7.07 -1.68
N ARG A 41 -29.10 -7.65 -2.73
CA ARG A 41 -28.38 -8.53 -3.69
C ARG A 41 -27.35 -7.74 -4.49
N ASP A 42 -27.73 -6.58 -4.99
CA ASP A 42 -26.86 -5.71 -5.79
C ASP A 42 -25.71 -5.14 -4.94
N PHE A 43 -25.98 -4.77 -3.68
CA PHE A 43 -24.98 -4.35 -2.72
C PHE A 43 -23.95 -5.46 -2.43
N ASN A 44 -24.41 -6.68 -2.12
CA ASN A 44 -23.52 -7.82 -1.89
C ASN A 44 -22.71 -8.20 -3.15
N ARG A 45 -23.22 -7.88 -4.35
CA ARG A 45 -22.49 -8.07 -5.60
C ARG A 45 -21.40 -7.00 -5.76
N LEU A 46 -21.71 -5.74 -5.45
CA LEU A 46 -20.75 -4.63 -5.48
C LEU A 46 -19.59 -4.85 -4.50
N ILE A 47 -19.86 -5.27 -3.27
CA ILE A 47 -18.81 -5.58 -2.27
C ILE A 47 -17.87 -6.66 -2.79
N ARG A 48 -18.41 -7.78 -3.29
CA ARG A 48 -17.58 -8.87 -3.85
C ARG A 48 -16.73 -8.42 -5.05
N LEU A 49 -17.29 -7.58 -5.93
CA LEU A 49 -16.53 -7.02 -7.05
C LEU A 49 -15.44 -6.05 -6.58
N SER A 50 -15.71 -5.25 -5.56
CA SER A 50 -14.76 -4.33 -4.95
C SER A 50 -13.60 -5.06 -4.30
N GLU A 51 -13.87 -6.08 -3.46
CA GLU A 51 -12.85 -6.92 -2.83
C GLU A 51 -11.96 -7.62 -3.85
N ARG A 52 -12.58 -8.13 -4.94
CA ARG A 52 -11.83 -8.78 -6.02
C ARG A 52 -10.90 -7.80 -6.72
N ARG A 53 -11.39 -6.60 -7.07
CA ARG A 53 -10.57 -5.54 -7.66
C ARG A 53 -9.45 -5.09 -6.72
N TRP A 54 -9.71 -4.99 -5.42
CA TRP A 54 -8.68 -4.71 -4.41
C TRP A 54 -7.56 -5.74 -4.42
N LYS A 55 -7.91 -7.04 -4.41
CA LYS A 55 -6.93 -8.12 -4.47
C LYS A 55 -6.12 -8.10 -5.76
N GLU A 56 -6.76 -7.84 -6.90
CA GLU A 56 -6.09 -7.72 -8.20
C GLU A 56 -5.14 -6.51 -8.22
N ASN A 57 -5.57 -5.36 -7.71
CA ASN A 57 -4.72 -4.16 -7.61
C ASN A 57 -3.54 -4.34 -6.64
N MET A 58 -3.74 -4.99 -5.49
CA MET A 58 -2.65 -5.27 -4.55
C MET A 58 -1.57 -6.16 -5.17
N LYS A 59 -1.97 -7.18 -5.93
CA LYS A 59 -1.01 -8.03 -6.66
C LYS A 59 -0.21 -7.25 -7.70
N LEU A 60 -0.87 -6.37 -8.46
CA LEU A 60 -0.20 -5.49 -9.41
C LEU A 60 0.76 -4.52 -8.71
N TRP A 61 0.40 -4.05 -7.51
CA TRP A 61 1.25 -3.18 -6.70
C TRP A 61 2.51 -3.92 -6.22
N GLU A 62 2.36 -5.13 -5.68
CA GLU A 62 3.49 -5.97 -5.27
C GLU A 62 4.42 -6.29 -6.44
N GLU A 63 3.86 -6.65 -7.60
CA GLU A 63 4.65 -6.97 -8.79
C GLU A 63 5.41 -5.74 -9.30
N ASN A 64 4.75 -4.59 -9.36
CA ASN A 64 5.41 -3.33 -9.73
C ASN A 64 6.51 -2.98 -8.72
N ASN A 65 6.25 -3.07 -7.41
CA ASN A 65 7.24 -2.74 -6.39
C ASN A 65 8.48 -3.66 -6.47
N ARG A 66 8.28 -4.95 -6.78
CA ARG A 66 9.42 -5.85 -7.05
C ARG A 66 10.24 -5.40 -8.26
N ARG A 67 9.58 -4.97 -9.35
CA ARG A 67 10.26 -4.43 -10.53
C ARG A 67 11.01 -3.12 -10.23
N TRP A 68 10.47 -2.26 -9.36
CA TRP A 68 11.17 -1.06 -8.85
C TRP A 68 12.47 -1.46 -8.16
N GLU A 69 12.42 -2.39 -7.22
CA GLU A 69 13.59 -2.82 -6.44
C GLU A 69 14.68 -3.44 -7.34
N GLU A 70 14.28 -4.27 -8.31
CA GLU A 70 15.22 -4.87 -9.25
C GLU A 70 15.89 -3.82 -10.14
N ASN A 71 15.12 -2.89 -10.71
CA ASN A 71 15.67 -1.80 -11.50
C ASN A 71 16.59 -0.89 -10.68
N ALA A 72 16.23 -0.58 -9.43
CA ALA A 72 17.07 0.23 -8.54
C ALA A 72 18.42 -0.44 -8.25
N ARG A 73 18.43 -1.77 -8.08
CA ARG A 73 19.68 -2.54 -7.91
C ARG A 73 20.55 -2.51 -9.17
N LEU A 74 19.95 -2.73 -10.34
CA LEU A 74 20.66 -2.65 -11.62
C LEU A 74 21.26 -1.25 -11.84
N TRP A 75 20.53 -0.20 -11.45
CA TRP A 75 21.04 1.18 -11.48
C TRP A 75 22.27 1.36 -10.60
N GLN A 76 22.22 0.90 -9.35
CA GLN A 76 23.37 0.99 -8.44
C GLN A 76 24.58 0.22 -8.95
N GLU A 77 24.39 -0.96 -9.54
CA GLU A 77 25.49 -1.75 -10.09
C GLU A 77 26.11 -1.07 -11.31
N ASN A 78 25.29 -0.58 -12.24
CA ASN A 78 25.77 0.14 -13.41
C ASN A 78 26.50 1.43 -13.03
N PHE A 79 26.00 2.17 -12.04
CA PHE A 79 26.66 3.37 -11.54
C PHE A 79 28.05 3.08 -10.95
N LYS A 80 28.17 2.01 -10.16
CA LYS A 80 29.48 1.56 -9.64
C LYS A 80 30.46 1.20 -10.76
N ARG A 81 30.00 0.46 -11.77
CA ARG A 81 30.82 0.13 -12.95
C ARG A 81 31.26 1.38 -13.71
N TRP A 82 30.40 2.40 -13.80
CA TRP A 82 30.74 3.67 -14.41
C TRP A 82 31.84 4.41 -13.63
N GLU A 83 31.72 4.53 -12.30
CA GLU A 83 32.76 5.16 -11.47
C GLU A 83 34.11 4.43 -11.55
N GLU A 84 34.10 3.09 -11.59
CA GLU A 84 35.32 2.30 -11.74
C GLU A 84 35.99 2.53 -13.11
N ASN A 85 35.19 2.59 -14.18
CA ASN A 85 35.70 2.87 -15.52
C ASN A 85 36.24 4.31 -15.62
N GLU A 86 35.56 5.29 -15.03
CA GLU A 86 36.03 6.68 -15.02
C GLU A 86 37.40 6.80 -14.31
N LYS A 87 37.58 6.08 -13.19
CA LYS A 87 38.89 6.01 -12.50
C LYS A 87 39.98 5.42 -13.40
N ARG A 88 39.68 4.32 -14.09
CA ARG A 88 40.63 3.69 -15.03
C ARG A 88 40.99 4.62 -16.19
N TRP A 89 40.03 5.41 -16.70
CA TRP A 89 40.28 6.39 -17.75
C TRP A 89 41.25 7.47 -17.26
N ARG A 90 41.00 8.05 -16.09
CA ARG A 90 41.88 9.07 -15.49
C ARG A 90 43.30 8.54 -15.24
N GLU A 91 43.45 7.28 -14.85
CA GLU A 91 44.77 6.66 -14.67
C GLU A 91 45.50 6.43 -16.00
N ASN A 92 44.78 5.97 -17.03
CA ASN A 92 45.35 5.77 -18.36
C ASN A 92 45.79 7.09 -19.00
N ASP A 93 44.98 8.14 -18.90
CA ASP A 93 45.32 9.47 -19.43
C ASP A 93 46.60 10.00 -18.79
N LYS A 94 46.74 9.89 -17.46
CA LYS A 94 47.98 10.27 -16.76
C LYS A 94 49.21 9.49 -17.25
N ARG A 95 49.08 8.17 -17.41
CA ARG A 95 50.18 7.34 -17.95
C ARG A 95 50.54 7.74 -19.38
N TRP A 96 49.54 8.16 -20.16
CA TRP A 96 49.75 8.62 -21.53
C TRP A 96 50.52 9.94 -21.57
N GLU A 97 50.13 10.92 -20.75
CA GLU A 97 50.87 12.19 -20.60
C GLU A 97 52.32 11.98 -20.15
N GLU A 98 52.56 11.08 -19.19
CA GLU A 98 53.91 10.74 -18.72
C GLU A 98 54.75 10.09 -19.82
N ASN A 99 54.18 9.14 -20.56
CA ASN A 99 54.87 8.51 -21.68
C ASN A 99 55.19 9.53 -22.77
N ASN A 100 54.24 10.39 -23.15
CA ASN A 100 54.46 11.38 -24.20
C ASN A 100 55.60 12.35 -23.85
N LYS A 101 55.69 12.79 -22.59
CA LYS A 101 56.81 13.60 -22.09
C LYS A 101 58.16 12.87 -22.22
N ARG A 102 58.22 11.58 -21.86
CA ARG A 102 59.45 10.77 -22.00
C ARG A 102 59.87 10.60 -23.47
N TRP A 103 58.90 10.45 -24.37
CA TRP A 103 59.17 10.35 -25.81
C TRP A 103 59.71 11.67 -26.38
N GLU A 104 59.13 12.81 -26.00
CA GLU A 104 59.64 14.14 -26.38
C GLU A 104 61.06 14.41 -25.86
N GLU A 105 61.34 14.02 -24.62
CA GLU A 105 62.68 14.15 -24.03
C GLU A 105 63.71 13.29 -24.76
N ASN A 106 63.39 12.03 -25.06
CA ASN A 106 64.25 11.16 -25.85
C ASN A 106 64.51 11.76 -27.24
N ALA A 107 63.48 12.26 -27.93
CA ALA A 107 63.63 12.87 -29.25
C ALA A 107 64.61 14.06 -29.22
N ARG A 108 64.53 14.91 -28.19
CA ARG A 108 65.47 16.03 -28.00
C ARG A 108 66.91 15.57 -27.77
N LEU A 109 67.12 14.55 -26.92
CA LEU A 109 68.45 13.99 -26.67
C LEU A 109 69.07 13.38 -27.94
N TRP A 110 68.24 12.75 -28.79
CA TRP A 110 68.68 12.23 -30.07
C TRP A 110 69.05 13.33 -31.06
N GLU A 111 68.28 14.43 -31.12
CA GLU A 111 68.60 15.59 -31.96
C GLU A 111 69.91 16.27 -31.52
N GLU A 112 70.15 16.38 -30.21
CA GLU A 112 71.40 16.93 -29.67
C GLU A 112 72.60 16.05 -30.00
N ASN A 113 72.46 14.72 -29.85
CA ASN A 113 73.50 13.76 -30.26
C ASN A 113 73.78 13.83 -31.77
N PHE A 114 72.76 14.01 -32.60
CA PHE A 114 72.93 14.16 -34.04
C PHE A 114 73.69 15.45 -34.40
N LYS A 115 73.41 16.56 -33.72
CA LYS A 115 74.15 17.82 -33.90
C LYS A 115 75.62 17.69 -33.47
N ARG A 116 75.88 17.06 -32.31
CA ARG A 116 77.24 16.73 -31.86
C ARG A 116 77.98 15.82 -32.84
N TRP A 117 77.26 14.92 -33.50
CA TRP A 117 77.80 14.06 -34.54
C TRP A 117 78.16 14.84 -35.81
N GLN A 118 77.32 15.77 -36.29
CA GLN A 118 77.66 16.66 -37.41
C GLN A 118 78.84 17.59 -37.11
N GLU A 119 78.98 18.05 -35.87
CA GLU A 119 80.16 18.82 -35.43
C GLU A 119 81.43 17.97 -35.41
N ASN A 120 81.31 16.68 -35.06
CA ASN A 120 82.40 15.72 -35.15
C ASN A 120 82.71 15.31 -36.60
N ASP A 121 81.73 15.22 -37.49
CA ASP A 121 81.88 14.85 -38.90
C ASP A 121 82.78 15.86 -39.65
N LYS A 122 82.77 17.13 -39.26
CA LYS A 122 83.73 18.15 -39.75
C LYS A 122 85.18 17.90 -39.35
N LYS A 123 85.47 16.96 -38.43
CA LYS A 123 86.82 16.57 -37.99
C LYS A 123 87.30 15.23 -38.59
N TRP A 124 86.52 14.61 -39.48
CA TRP A 124 86.67 13.19 -39.86
C TRP A 124 87.41 12.91 -41.18
N GLU A 125 88.42 13.70 -41.55
CA GLU A 125 89.32 13.34 -42.65
C GLU A 125 90.50 12.42 -42.25
N LEU A 126 90.58 11.95 -40.99
CA LEU A 126 91.78 11.22 -40.50
C LEU A 126 91.60 9.86 -39.80
N ASN A 127 90.40 9.28 -39.67
CA ASN A 127 90.23 8.11 -38.77
C ASN A 127 89.49 6.89 -39.36
N ALA A 128 90.03 6.36 -40.46
CA ALA A 128 89.48 5.21 -41.18
C ALA A 128 89.59 3.83 -40.47
N LYS A 129 90.24 3.70 -39.30
CA LYS A 129 90.33 2.41 -38.55
C LYS A 129 89.34 2.24 -37.39
N LEU A 130 88.59 3.29 -37.00
CA LEU A 130 87.49 3.21 -36.01
C LEU A 130 86.11 2.91 -36.66
N TRP A 131 86.08 2.68 -37.98
CA TRP A 131 84.86 2.50 -38.78
C TRP A 131 84.13 1.17 -38.51
N GLU A 132 84.87 0.09 -38.23
CA GLU A 132 84.30 -1.26 -38.20
C GLU A 132 83.47 -1.55 -36.92
N GLU A 133 83.88 -1.02 -35.76
CA GLU A 133 83.08 -1.08 -34.53
C GLU A 133 81.87 -0.15 -34.55
N ASN A 134 82.01 1.04 -35.17
CA ASN A 134 80.90 1.98 -35.30
C ASN A 134 79.85 1.50 -36.31
N PHE A 135 80.26 0.82 -37.38
CA PHE A 135 79.33 0.18 -38.33
C PHE A 135 78.55 -0.96 -37.67
N LYS A 136 79.19 -1.77 -36.80
CA LYS A 136 78.49 -2.79 -36.01
C LYS A 136 77.48 -2.19 -35.03
N ARG A 137 77.83 -1.10 -34.34
CA ARG A 137 76.89 -0.36 -33.47
C ARG A 137 75.74 0.28 -34.28
N TRP A 138 76.01 0.72 -35.50
CA TRP A 138 75.00 1.23 -36.41
C TRP A 138 74.01 0.14 -36.85
N GLU A 139 74.49 -1.05 -37.22
CA GLU A 139 73.62 -2.20 -37.54
C GLU A 139 72.77 -2.64 -36.33
N GLU A 140 73.34 -2.66 -35.13
CA GLU A 140 72.60 -2.98 -33.90
C GLU A 140 71.51 -1.95 -33.61
N ASN A 141 71.79 -0.66 -33.78
CA ASN A 141 70.79 0.39 -33.63
C ASN A 141 69.71 0.32 -34.71
N ASN A 142 70.06 -0.03 -35.95
CA ASN A 142 69.08 -0.19 -37.02
C ASN A 142 68.14 -1.40 -36.76
N LYS A 143 68.66 -2.49 -36.20
CA LYS A 143 67.82 -3.62 -35.75
C LYS A 143 66.86 -3.21 -34.62
N ARG A 144 67.33 -2.43 -33.65
CA ARG A 144 66.49 -1.87 -32.58
C ARG A 144 65.40 -0.94 -33.12
N TRP A 145 65.69 -0.18 -34.18
CA TRP A 145 64.69 0.65 -34.86
C TRP A 145 63.58 -0.19 -35.49
N GLN A 146 63.94 -1.25 -36.23
CA GLN A 146 62.95 -2.18 -36.82
C GLN A 146 62.11 -2.92 -35.77
N GLU A 147 62.69 -3.29 -34.63
CA GLU A 147 61.94 -3.90 -33.52
C GLU A 147 60.96 -2.92 -32.87
N ASN A 148 61.34 -1.66 -32.71
CA ASN A 148 60.45 -0.63 -32.18
C ASN A 148 59.31 -0.30 -33.14
N ASP A 149 59.58 -0.29 -34.45
CA ASP A 149 58.56 -0.05 -35.48
C ASP A 149 57.49 -1.15 -35.48
N LYS A 150 57.91 -2.42 -35.34
CA LYS A 150 56.98 -3.55 -35.14
C LYS A 150 56.13 -3.41 -33.87
N ARG A 151 56.72 -2.94 -32.77
CA ARG A 151 55.98 -2.67 -31.52
C ARG A 151 54.99 -1.53 -31.69
N TRP A 152 55.30 -0.53 -32.52
CA TRP A 152 54.38 0.55 -32.85
C TRP A 152 53.17 0.03 -33.62
N GLU A 153 53.38 -0.81 -34.65
CA GLU A 153 52.28 -1.43 -35.40
C GLU A 153 51.38 -2.32 -34.51
N GLU A 154 51.97 -3.13 -33.62
CA GLU A 154 51.19 -3.97 -32.69
C GLU A 154 50.35 -3.14 -31.72
N ASN A 155 50.91 -2.06 -31.19
CA ASN A 155 50.16 -1.14 -30.32
C ASN A 155 49.03 -0.44 -31.08
N ASN A 156 49.26 -0.06 -32.34
CA ASN A 156 48.24 0.59 -33.15
C ASN A 156 47.05 -0.35 -33.43
N LYS A 157 47.32 -1.64 -33.71
CA LYS A 157 46.26 -2.67 -33.82
C LYS A 157 45.46 -2.87 -32.54
N ARG A 158 46.13 -2.88 -31.38
CA ARG A 158 45.44 -2.95 -30.07
C ARG A 158 44.58 -1.72 -29.82
N TRP A 159 45.01 -0.55 -30.31
CA TRP A 159 44.25 0.69 -30.21
C TRP A 159 42.97 0.64 -31.05
N GLU A 160 43.06 0.18 -32.31
CA GLU A 160 41.90 -0.03 -33.17
C GLU A 160 40.89 -1.01 -32.55
N GLU A 161 41.38 -2.12 -31.98
CA GLU A 161 40.50 -3.10 -31.33
C GLU A 161 39.80 -2.51 -30.11
N ASN A 162 40.53 -1.77 -29.26
CA ASN A 162 39.91 -1.07 -28.16
C ASN A 162 38.86 -0.08 -28.65
N ASN A 163 39.19 0.76 -29.63
CA ASN A 163 38.28 1.78 -30.17
C ASN A 163 36.97 1.14 -30.70
N ARG A 164 37.07 -0.05 -31.31
CA ARG A 164 35.90 -0.84 -31.72
C ARG A 164 35.03 -1.28 -30.54
N ARG A 165 35.64 -1.74 -29.44
CA ARG A 165 34.92 -2.08 -28.20
C ARG A 165 34.28 -0.86 -27.56
N TRP A 166 34.90 0.32 -27.68
CA TRP A 166 34.31 1.59 -27.24
C TRP A 166 33.05 1.95 -28.02
N GLU A 167 33.09 1.84 -29.35
CA GLU A 167 31.91 2.08 -30.20
C GLU A 167 30.77 1.09 -29.89
N GLU A 168 31.09 -0.17 -29.66
CA GLU A 168 30.10 -1.19 -29.28
C GLU A 168 29.45 -0.88 -27.93
N ASN A 169 30.25 -0.53 -26.91
CA ASN A 169 29.72 -0.09 -25.62
C ASN A 169 28.84 1.16 -25.76
N ALA A 170 29.26 2.16 -26.54
CA ALA A 170 28.47 3.36 -26.77
C ALA A 170 27.10 3.04 -27.41
N ARG A 171 27.03 2.08 -28.33
CA ARG A 171 25.76 1.61 -28.91
C ARG A 171 24.88 0.92 -27.88
N LEU A 172 25.44 0.04 -27.05
CA LEU A 172 24.69 -0.62 -25.97
C LEU A 172 24.12 0.40 -24.97
N TRP A 173 24.87 1.46 -24.68
CA TRP A 173 24.40 2.57 -23.85
C TRP A 173 23.23 3.32 -24.48
N GLN A 174 23.30 3.62 -25.78
CA GLN A 174 22.18 4.24 -26.50
C GLN A 174 20.93 3.36 -26.51
N GLU A 175 21.08 2.04 -26.67
CA GLU A 175 19.96 1.11 -26.61
C GLU A 175 19.33 1.07 -25.21
N ASN A 176 20.15 1.04 -24.16
CA ASN A 176 19.68 1.12 -22.78
C ASN A 176 18.95 2.44 -22.50
N PHE A 177 19.42 3.56 -23.03
CA PHE A 177 18.75 4.84 -22.89
C PHE A 177 17.37 4.86 -23.57
N LYS A 178 17.25 4.26 -24.77
CA LYS A 178 15.93 4.11 -25.42
C LYS A 178 14.97 3.24 -24.62
N ARG A 179 15.45 2.11 -24.07
CA ARG A 179 14.64 1.27 -23.16
C ARG A 179 14.21 2.04 -21.90
N TRP A 180 15.03 2.97 -21.44
CA TRP A 180 14.70 3.84 -20.32
C TRP A 180 13.56 4.81 -20.67
N GLU A 181 13.63 5.52 -21.80
CA GLU A 181 12.54 6.39 -22.27
C GLU A 181 11.23 5.62 -22.48
N GLU A 182 11.29 4.39 -23.01
CA GLU A 182 10.12 3.53 -23.16
C GLU A 182 9.50 3.13 -21.81
N ASN A 183 10.35 2.83 -20.82
CA ASN A 183 9.87 2.55 -19.48
C ASN A 183 9.25 3.80 -18.85
N GLU A 184 9.85 4.98 -18.99
CA GLU A 184 9.31 6.26 -18.51
C GLU A 184 7.90 6.54 -19.07
N LYS A 185 7.68 6.31 -20.37
CA LYS A 185 6.33 6.42 -20.94
C LYS A 185 5.33 5.44 -20.32
N ARG A 186 5.74 4.20 -20.06
CA ARG A 186 4.91 3.21 -19.36
C ARG A 186 4.62 3.63 -17.91
N TRP A 187 5.54 4.36 -17.26
CA TRP A 187 5.31 4.94 -15.94
C TRP A 187 4.18 5.97 -15.99
N GLU A 188 4.25 6.93 -16.91
CA GLU A 188 3.22 7.96 -17.07
C GLU A 188 1.84 7.36 -17.39
N GLU A 189 1.78 6.33 -18.24
CA GLU A 189 0.52 5.63 -18.55
C GLU A 189 -0.06 4.92 -17.33
N ASN A 190 0.79 4.27 -16.52
CA ASN A 190 0.35 3.63 -15.29
C ASN A 190 -0.15 4.68 -14.28
N GLU A 191 0.55 5.79 -14.11
CA GLU A 191 0.15 6.88 -13.20
C GLU A 191 -1.24 7.43 -13.57
N LYS A 192 -1.51 7.66 -14.86
CA LYS A 192 -2.85 8.06 -15.34
C LYS A 192 -3.92 7.03 -14.99
N ARG A 193 -3.63 5.72 -15.17
CA ARG A 193 -4.55 4.64 -14.76
C ARG A 193 -4.79 4.61 -13.25
N TRP A 194 -3.77 4.91 -12.45
CA TRP A 194 -3.90 5.05 -10.99
C TRP A 194 -4.85 6.19 -10.63
N GLU A 195 -4.68 7.35 -11.26
CA GLU A 195 -5.52 8.52 -11.02
C GLU A 195 -7.00 8.26 -11.41
N GLU A 196 -7.24 7.60 -12.53
CA GLU A 196 -8.59 7.18 -12.95
C GLU A 196 -9.21 6.18 -11.97
N ASN A 197 -8.43 5.20 -11.49
CA ASN A 197 -8.90 4.24 -10.51
C ASN A 197 -9.22 4.90 -9.16
N PHE A 198 -8.43 5.88 -8.74
CA PHE A 198 -8.68 6.65 -7.52
C PHE A 198 -9.98 7.46 -7.64
N LYS A 199 -10.21 8.14 -8.76
CA LYS A 199 -11.48 8.86 -9.04
C LYS A 199 -12.69 7.91 -9.02
N ARG A 200 -12.55 6.70 -9.56
CA ARG A 200 -13.60 5.66 -9.47
C ARG A 200 -13.86 5.23 -8.03
N TRP A 201 -12.82 5.12 -7.22
CA TRP A 201 -12.92 4.80 -5.79
C TRP A 201 -13.63 5.89 -5.01
N GLU A 202 -13.28 7.15 -5.23
CA GLU A 202 -13.91 8.29 -4.60
C GLU A 202 -15.41 8.38 -4.93
N ASN A 203 -15.78 8.10 -6.18
CA ASN A 203 -17.20 8.06 -6.60
C ASN A 203 -17.96 6.88 -5.97
N ALA A 204 -17.31 5.72 -5.81
CA ALA A 204 -17.89 4.58 -5.11
C ALA A 204 -18.10 4.88 -3.62
N ASP A 205 -17.15 5.55 -2.97
CA ASP A 205 -17.25 6.00 -1.57
C ASP A 205 -18.40 7.01 -1.37
N LYS A 206 -18.54 7.98 -2.27
CA LYS A 206 -19.68 8.93 -2.26
C LYS A 206 -21.02 8.21 -2.37
N THR A 207 -21.11 7.23 -3.27
CA THR A 207 -22.32 6.41 -3.46
C THR A 207 -22.61 5.56 -2.23
N PHE A 208 -21.57 5.00 -1.60
CA PHE A 208 -21.68 4.25 -0.36
C PHE A 208 -22.19 5.12 0.80
N LYS A 209 -21.62 6.31 0.98
CA LYS A 209 -22.07 7.28 1.99
C LYS A 209 -23.52 7.71 1.78
N TRP A 210 -23.92 7.97 0.54
CA TRP A 210 -25.32 8.27 0.20
C TRP A 210 -26.25 7.11 0.55
N LEU A 211 -25.86 5.87 0.22
CA LEU A 211 -26.65 4.67 0.53
C LEU A 211 -26.82 4.48 2.05
N ILE A 212 -25.76 4.68 2.83
CA ILE A 212 -25.82 4.61 4.29
C ILE A 212 -26.76 5.68 4.85
N ASN A 213 -26.72 6.91 4.33
CA ASN A 213 -27.64 7.96 4.74
C ASN A 213 -29.09 7.59 4.41
N ALA A 214 -29.37 7.09 3.20
CA ALA A 214 -30.71 6.64 2.83
C ALA A 214 -31.23 5.48 3.72
N LEU A 215 -30.36 4.54 4.09
CA LEU A 215 -30.71 3.48 5.05
C LEU A 215 -30.95 4.01 6.47
N THR A 216 -30.23 5.07 6.86
CA THR A 216 -30.43 5.78 8.12
C THR A 216 -31.77 6.52 8.12
N ASP A 217 -32.13 7.17 7.01
CA ASP A 217 -33.42 7.84 6.84
C ASP A 217 -34.58 6.82 6.88
N ILE A 218 -34.40 5.63 6.28
CA ILE A 218 -35.37 4.52 6.37
C ILE A 218 -35.48 3.99 7.81
N ARG A 219 -34.35 3.85 8.53
CA ARG A 219 -34.33 3.49 9.96
C ARG A 219 -35.16 4.49 10.77
N ASP A 220 -34.92 5.78 10.55
CA ASP A 220 -35.58 6.87 11.27
C ASP A 220 -37.07 6.93 10.93
N ALA A 221 -37.45 6.69 9.67
CA ALA A 221 -38.85 6.63 9.22
C ALA A 221 -39.62 5.39 9.69
N LEU A 222 -38.95 4.25 9.87
CA LEU A 222 -39.57 3.00 10.36
C LEU A 222 -39.64 2.92 11.89
N GLY A 223 -39.12 3.91 12.62
CA GLY A 223 -39.20 3.98 14.09
C GLY A 223 -38.38 2.91 14.82
N GLY A 224 -37.39 2.30 14.17
CA GLY A 224 -36.48 1.36 14.82
C GLY A 224 -35.44 2.12 15.64
N GLY A 225 -35.61 2.18 16.96
CA GLY A 225 -34.65 2.80 17.87
C GLY A 225 -33.23 2.21 17.74
N PHE A 226 -32.21 2.97 18.16
CA PHE A 226 -30.80 2.55 18.15
C PHE A 226 -30.57 1.22 18.90
N GLU A 227 -31.51 0.85 19.78
CA GLU A 227 -31.61 -0.43 20.48
C GLU A 227 -31.78 -1.61 19.53
N TYR A 228 -32.62 -1.48 18.49
CA TYR A 228 -32.82 -2.53 17.49
C TYR A 228 -31.56 -2.77 16.66
N TYR A 229 -30.88 -1.71 16.24
CA TYR A 229 -29.60 -1.83 15.53
C TYR A 229 -28.56 -2.55 16.41
N SER A 230 -28.40 -2.07 17.64
CA SER A 230 -27.47 -2.63 18.61
C SER A 230 -27.77 -4.11 18.89
N GLY A 231 -29.05 -4.46 19.06
CA GLY A 231 -29.49 -5.84 19.23
C GLY A 231 -29.16 -6.74 18.03
N ARG A 232 -29.24 -6.23 16.80
CA ARG A 232 -28.84 -6.96 15.59
C ARG A 232 -27.34 -7.19 15.50
N VAL A 233 -26.53 -6.19 15.83
CA VAL A 233 -25.05 -6.31 15.88
C VAL A 233 -24.66 -7.39 16.89
N ILE A 234 -25.25 -7.37 18.09
CA ILE A 234 -24.97 -8.37 19.12
C ILE A 234 -25.42 -9.77 18.68
N LYS A 235 -26.59 -9.90 18.04
CA LYS A 235 -27.06 -11.19 17.51
C LYS A 235 -26.08 -11.78 16.48
N LEU A 236 -25.52 -10.94 15.60
CA LEU A 236 -24.51 -11.38 14.62
C LEU A 236 -23.20 -11.79 15.31
N LEU A 237 -22.73 -11.00 16.28
CA LEU A 237 -21.55 -11.30 17.08
C LEU A 237 -21.67 -12.64 17.81
N MET A 238 -22.83 -12.93 18.42
CA MET A 238 -23.06 -14.20 19.11
C MET A 238 -23.10 -15.38 18.14
N LYS A 239 -23.73 -15.19 16.98
CA LYS A 239 -23.77 -16.23 15.94
C LYS A 239 -22.38 -16.58 15.41
N GLU A 240 -21.49 -15.60 15.26
CA GLU A 240 -20.08 -15.81 14.90
C GLU A 240 -19.33 -16.64 15.97
N ARG A 241 -19.70 -16.49 17.24
CA ARG A 241 -19.20 -17.30 18.36
C ARG A 241 -19.89 -18.67 18.48
N GLY A 242 -20.75 -19.04 17.52
CA GLY A 242 -21.50 -20.31 17.54
C GLY A 242 -22.65 -20.35 18.55
N ILE A 243 -23.09 -19.19 19.06
CA ILE A 243 -24.16 -19.06 20.06
C ILE A 243 -25.40 -18.50 19.37
N ASP A 244 -26.51 -19.24 19.42
CA ASP A 244 -27.81 -18.73 19.00
C ASP A 244 -28.55 -18.15 20.22
N CYS A 245 -28.90 -16.87 20.14
CA CYS A 245 -29.46 -16.12 21.25
C CYS A 245 -30.68 -15.28 20.79
N ASP A 246 -31.76 -15.32 21.57
CA ASP A 246 -32.97 -14.52 21.34
C ASP A 246 -32.78 -13.13 21.95
N ILE A 247 -32.17 -12.22 21.19
CA ILE A 247 -32.01 -10.82 21.59
C ILE A 247 -33.36 -10.10 21.53
N ARG A 248 -33.78 -9.60 22.68
CA ARG A 248 -34.96 -8.74 22.87
C ARG A 248 -34.51 -7.32 23.20
N VAL A 249 -35.26 -6.35 22.72
CA VAL A 249 -35.03 -4.93 23.00
C VAL A 249 -36.17 -4.37 23.86
N ASN A 250 -35.84 -3.39 24.71
CA ASN A 250 -36.76 -2.71 25.62
C ASN A 250 -37.56 -3.69 26.50
N VAL A 251 -36.83 -4.47 27.30
CA VAL A 251 -37.38 -5.47 28.22
C VAL A 251 -37.54 -4.88 29.61
N THR A 252 -38.74 -4.98 30.19
CA THR A 252 -38.96 -4.66 31.60
C THR A 252 -38.85 -5.92 32.46
N LEU A 253 -37.90 -5.92 33.39
CA LEU A 253 -37.73 -6.99 34.38
C LEU A 253 -38.47 -6.62 35.67
N PRO A 254 -39.36 -7.48 36.20
CA PRO A 254 -40.04 -7.26 37.47
C PRO A 254 -39.11 -7.58 38.65
N VAL A 255 -38.08 -6.76 38.83
CA VAL A 255 -37.09 -6.88 39.91
C VAL A 255 -36.92 -5.52 40.58
N ASP A 256 -36.96 -5.49 41.91
CA ASP A 256 -36.87 -4.28 42.74
C ASP A 256 -37.85 -3.17 42.28
N GLY A 257 -39.10 -3.55 42.07
CA GLY A 257 -40.11 -2.73 41.39
C GLY A 257 -40.18 -3.14 39.92
N TYR A 258 -39.54 -2.37 39.05
CA TYR A 258 -39.37 -2.70 37.64
C TYR A 258 -38.06 -2.08 37.13
N LYS A 259 -37.31 -2.85 36.34
CA LYS A 259 -36.06 -2.39 35.72
C LYS A 259 -36.15 -2.54 34.21
N GLU A 260 -36.04 -1.43 33.49
CA GLU A 260 -35.94 -1.43 32.04
C GLU A 260 -34.53 -1.79 31.59
N VAL A 261 -34.45 -2.60 30.53
CA VAL A 261 -33.22 -3.11 29.93
C VAL A 261 -33.32 -2.95 28.42
N ASP A 262 -32.43 -2.17 27.83
CA ASP A 262 -32.48 -1.85 26.41
C ASP A 262 -32.20 -3.08 25.53
N ILE A 263 -31.27 -3.94 25.96
CA ILE A 263 -30.93 -5.19 25.27
C ILE A 263 -30.86 -6.33 26.28
N PHE A 264 -31.61 -7.40 26.02
CA PHE A 264 -31.66 -8.56 26.89
C PHE A 264 -31.66 -9.86 26.09
N CYS A 265 -30.83 -10.82 26.50
CA CYS A 265 -30.98 -12.22 26.14
C CYS A 265 -30.91 -13.09 27.40
N LEU A 266 -31.78 -14.10 27.50
CA LEU A 266 -31.83 -14.99 28.65
C LEU A 266 -30.82 -16.15 28.56
N ASP A 267 -30.46 -16.58 27.37
CA ASP A 267 -29.60 -17.75 27.16
C ASP A 267 -28.64 -17.56 25.95
N PRO A 268 -27.33 -17.33 26.20
CA PRO A 268 -26.73 -17.02 27.49
C PRO A 268 -27.20 -15.63 27.99
N LEU A 269 -27.02 -15.32 29.28
CA LEU A 269 -27.47 -14.05 29.85
C LEU A 269 -26.65 -12.88 29.28
N ILE A 270 -27.27 -12.06 28.43
CA ILE A 270 -26.67 -10.86 27.83
C ILE A 270 -27.50 -9.66 28.23
N VAL A 271 -26.82 -8.61 28.69
CA VAL A 271 -27.44 -7.35 29.08
C VAL A 271 -26.70 -6.22 28.38
N GLY A 272 -27.47 -5.30 27.80
CA GLY A 272 -26.92 -4.11 27.19
C GLY A 272 -27.73 -2.87 27.45
N GLU A 273 -27.02 -1.75 27.49
CA GLU A 273 -27.56 -0.40 27.55
C GLU A 273 -27.17 0.35 26.28
N VAL A 274 -28.06 1.21 25.84
CA VAL A 274 -27.98 1.87 24.54
C VAL A 274 -28.21 3.36 24.74
N THR A 275 -27.29 4.17 24.23
CA THR A 275 -27.34 5.62 24.31
C THR A 275 -27.10 6.23 22.94
N VAL A 276 -27.90 7.23 22.59
CA VAL A 276 -27.71 7.99 21.35
C VAL A 276 -26.46 8.87 21.45
N ALA A 277 -26.33 9.71 22.48
CA ALA A 277 -25.18 10.62 22.57
C ALA A 277 -24.62 10.73 24.00
N LEU A 278 -23.28 10.72 24.10
CA LEU A 278 -22.53 11.05 25.31
C LEU A 278 -21.58 12.22 25.00
N ARG A 279 -21.75 13.33 25.70
CA ARG A 279 -21.06 14.61 25.44
C ARG A 279 -19.95 14.93 26.44
N SER A 280 -19.89 14.20 27.55
CA SER A 280 -18.88 14.38 28.59
C SER A 280 -18.47 13.06 29.24
N ILE A 281 -17.28 13.04 29.85
CA ILE A 281 -16.81 11.89 30.62
C ILE A 281 -17.79 11.57 31.77
N GLU A 282 -18.44 12.58 32.34
CA GLU A 282 -19.41 12.39 33.42
C GLU A 282 -20.67 11.66 32.95
N GLU A 283 -21.21 12.03 31.78
CA GLU A 283 -22.32 11.28 31.16
C GLU A 283 -21.91 9.82 30.88
N ALA A 284 -20.68 9.60 30.41
CA ALA A 284 -20.16 8.26 30.17
C ALA A 284 -20.04 7.42 31.44
N LYS A 285 -19.58 8.01 32.55
CA LYS A 285 -19.56 7.34 33.87
C LYS A 285 -20.95 6.94 34.34
N ASN A 286 -21.90 7.87 34.26
CA ASN A 286 -23.29 7.60 34.64
C ASN A 286 -23.89 6.45 33.84
N GLN A 287 -23.56 6.38 32.54
CA GLN A 287 -24.05 5.31 31.68
C GLN A 287 -23.40 3.95 31.98
N LEU A 288 -22.10 3.92 32.29
CA LEU A 288 -21.43 2.70 32.76
C LEU A 288 -22.02 2.22 34.11
N GLU A 289 -22.30 3.15 35.03
CA GLU A 289 -22.95 2.83 36.29
C GLU A 289 -24.36 2.26 36.07
N LYS A 290 -25.16 2.88 35.19
CA LYS A 290 -26.49 2.37 34.81
C LYS A 290 -26.40 0.93 34.30
N LEU A 291 -25.48 0.64 33.38
CA LEU A 291 -25.24 -0.69 32.83
C LEU A 291 -24.86 -1.70 33.92
N ASN A 292 -24.01 -1.30 34.86
CA ASN A 292 -23.62 -2.13 35.99
C ASN A 292 -24.79 -2.47 36.92
N ILE A 293 -25.67 -1.50 37.19
CA ILE A 293 -26.89 -1.71 37.98
C ILE A 293 -27.86 -2.65 37.23
N THR A 294 -28.06 -2.42 35.93
CA THR A 294 -28.96 -3.22 35.10
C THR A 294 -28.48 -4.67 34.98
N ALA A 295 -27.17 -4.89 34.82
CA ALA A 295 -26.58 -6.23 34.81
C ALA A 295 -26.85 -6.99 36.11
N LYS A 296 -26.63 -6.36 37.27
CA LYS A 296 -26.90 -6.99 38.58
C LYS A 296 -28.37 -7.33 38.76
N ALA A 297 -29.27 -6.43 38.34
CA ALA A 297 -30.72 -6.65 38.39
C ALA A 297 -31.13 -7.85 37.52
N ALA A 298 -30.55 -7.98 36.33
CA ALA A 298 -30.81 -9.10 35.43
C ALA A 298 -30.26 -10.44 35.96
N GLU A 299 -29.06 -10.46 36.55
CA GLU A 299 -28.53 -11.66 37.21
C GLU A 299 -29.42 -12.09 38.37
N LYS A 300 -29.86 -11.14 39.21
CA LYS A 300 -30.79 -11.40 40.32
C LYS A 300 -32.14 -11.94 39.83
N PHE A 301 -32.68 -11.36 38.76
CA PHE A 301 -33.97 -11.77 38.20
C PHE A 301 -33.92 -13.17 37.56
N THR A 302 -32.84 -13.49 36.85
CA THR A 302 -32.72 -14.74 36.07
C THR A 302 -32.04 -15.87 36.83
N ASN A 303 -31.36 -15.56 37.94
CA ASN A 303 -30.46 -16.47 38.67
C ASN A 303 -29.38 -17.11 37.77
N LYS A 304 -28.97 -16.40 36.71
CA LYS A 304 -27.90 -16.79 35.79
C LYS A 304 -26.73 -15.82 35.91
N LYS A 305 -25.51 -16.31 35.68
CA LYS A 305 -24.32 -15.47 35.59
C LYS A 305 -24.30 -14.74 34.26
N LEU A 306 -23.96 -13.45 34.28
CA LEU A 306 -23.83 -12.63 33.08
C LEU A 306 -22.73 -13.19 32.17
N TYR A 307 -23.07 -13.40 30.90
CA TYR A 307 -22.16 -13.85 29.87
C TYR A 307 -21.51 -12.68 29.13
N LEU A 308 -22.29 -11.66 28.78
CA LEU A 308 -21.81 -10.48 28.09
C LEU A 308 -22.52 -9.22 28.56
N LYS A 309 -21.73 -8.20 28.87
CA LYS A 309 -22.17 -6.84 29.15
C LYS A 309 -21.92 -5.99 27.92
N VAL A 310 -22.93 -5.26 27.45
CA VAL A 310 -22.82 -4.46 26.22
C VAL A 310 -23.14 -3.00 26.51
N LEU A 311 -22.31 -2.10 26.00
CA LEU A 311 -22.63 -0.68 25.94
C LEU A 311 -22.63 -0.25 24.48
N SER A 312 -23.73 0.31 23.99
CA SER A 312 -23.82 0.85 22.63
C SER A 312 -24.01 2.36 22.68
N VAL A 313 -23.15 3.11 22.00
CA VAL A 313 -23.17 4.57 21.96
C VAL A 313 -23.11 5.03 20.51
N GLU A 314 -24.14 5.75 20.03
CA GLU A 314 -24.18 6.21 18.64
C GLU A 314 -23.20 7.37 18.40
N PHE A 315 -23.13 8.32 19.34
CA PHE A 315 -22.29 9.52 19.24
C PHE A 315 -21.48 9.75 20.52
N ALA A 316 -20.16 9.86 20.38
CA ALA A 316 -19.24 10.32 21.41
C ALA A 316 -18.14 11.17 20.76
N ASN A 317 -17.68 12.22 21.45
CA ASN A 317 -16.47 12.94 21.03
C ASN A 317 -15.22 12.09 21.29
N GLU A 318 -14.08 12.47 20.74
CA GLU A 318 -12.83 11.70 20.85
C GLU A 318 -12.42 11.41 22.31
N GLU A 319 -12.52 12.43 23.19
CA GLU A 319 -12.21 12.30 24.61
C GLU A 319 -13.07 11.22 25.29
N VAL A 320 -14.39 11.28 25.10
CA VAL A 320 -15.35 10.32 25.66
C VAL A 320 -15.19 8.93 25.04
N ALA A 321 -14.96 8.85 23.72
CA ALA A 321 -14.75 7.58 23.03
C ALA A 321 -13.50 6.87 23.55
N ASN A 322 -12.40 7.59 23.75
CA ASN A 322 -11.16 7.03 24.30
C ASN A 322 -11.34 6.58 25.75
N TYR A 323 -12.01 7.39 26.58
CA TYR A 323 -12.36 7.01 27.95
C TYR A 323 -13.20 5.72 28.00
N LEU A 324 -14.24 5.62 27.15
CA LEU A 324 -15.09 4.44 27.07
C LEU A 324 -14.34 3.20 26.60
N LYS A 325 -13.43 3.32 25.62
CA LYS A 325 -12.60 2.20 25.13
C LYS A 325 -11.73 1.64 26.25
N GLU A 326 -11.06 2.51 27.01
CA GLU A 326 -10.22 2.11 28.14
C GLU A 326 -11.06 1.40 29.22
N LYS A 327 -12.12 2.05 29.70
CA LYS A 327 -12.98 1.48 30.75
C LYS A 327 -13.69 0.21 30.35
N SER A 328 -14.13 0.12 29.10
CA SER A 328 -14.81 -1.08 28.62
C SER A 328 -13.87 -2.29 28.58
N LYS A 329 -12.60 -2.08 28.25
CA LYS A 329 -11.59 -3.14 28.27
C LYS A 329 -11.32 -3.61 29.71
N ASP A 330 -11.20 -2.69 30.64
CA ASP A 330 -10.95 -2.99 32.06
C ASP A 330 -12.10 -3.77 32.71
N GLU A 331 -13.34 -3.39 32.40
CA GLU A 331 -14.56 -3.97 33.00
C GLU A 331 -15.14 -5.15 32.19
N GLY A 332 -14.50 -5.54 31.09
CA GLY A 332 -14.98 -6.62 30.21
C GLY A 332 -16.31 -6.29 29.51
N ILE A 333 -16.56 -5.01 29.22
CA ILE A 333 -17.72 -4.53 28.48
C ILE A 333 -17.44 -4.61 26.98
N TYR A 334 -18.39 -5.18 26.24
CA TYR A 334 -18.37 -5.10 24.79
C TYR A 334 -18.93 -3.75 24.34
N LEU A 335 -18.02 -2.86 23.96
CA LEU A 335 -18.37 -1.51 23.52
C LEU A 335 -18.68 -1.48 22.02
N ILE A 336 -19.82 -0.90 21.66
CA ILE A 336 -20.21 -0.58 20.29
C ILE A 336 -20.22 0.95 20.18
N LEU A 337 -19.27 1.53 19.43
CA LEU A 337 -19.21 2.96 19.13
C LEU A 337 -19.68 3.20 17.69
N GLY A 338 -20.57 4.18 17.51
CA GLY A 338 -21.07 4.62 16.21
C GLY A 338 -20.11 5.59 15.49
N ARG A 339 -20.31 6.90 15.66
CA ARG A 339 -19.50 7.96 15.02
C ARG A 339 -18.63 8.69 16.05
N GLU A 340 -17.35 8.85 15.76
CA GLU A 340 -16.44 9.79 16.45
C GLU A 340 -16.58 11.16 15.77
N GLN A 341 -16.89 12.21 16.52
CA GLN A 341 -16.79 13.59 16.02
C GLN A 341 -15.39 14.15 16.33
N TYR A 342 -14.74 14.67 15.29
CA TYR A 342 -13.55 15.51 15.38
C TYR A 342 -13.92 16.96 15.72
#